data_AF-K1TJM2-F1
#
_entry.id   AF-K1TJM2-F1
#
_cell.length_a   1.000
_cell.length_b   1.000
_cell.length_c   1.000
_cell.angle_alpha   90.00
_cell.angle_beta   90.00
_cell.angle_gamma   90.00
#
_symmetry.space_group_name_H-M   'P 1'
#
loop_
_entity.id
_entity.type
_entity.pdbx_description
1 polymer ?
#
loop_
_entity_poly.entity_id
_entity_poly.type
_entity_poly.pdbx_seq_one_letter_code
_entity_poly.pdbx_strand_id
1 'polypeptide(L)' 'GFTTKKRGWGLGLSLAKRIVEEYHHGKIWVKSTEIGHGTTFRIELKKE' A
#
# COMPACT_ATOMS: atom_id res chain seq x y z
N GLY A 1 -2.18 -9.24 -8.34
CA GLY A 1 -3.08 -8.35 -7.59
C GLY A 1 -4.10 -9.19 -6.84
N PHE A 2 -4.66 -8.67 -5.76
CA PHE A 2 -5.69 -9.32 -4.95
C PHE A 2 -6.75 -8.28 -4.56
N THR A 3 -8.02 -8.66 -4.56
CA THR A 3 -9.12 -7.79 -4.15
C THR A 3 -10.19 -8.58 -3.44
N THR A 4 -10.79 -7.99 -2.40
CA THR A 4 -11.98 -8.51 -1.73
C THR A 4 -13.29 -8.05 -2.39
N LYS A 5 -13.21 -7.13 -3.37
CA LYS A 5 -14.37 -6.63 -4.11
C LYS A 5 -14.75 -7.57 -5.25
N LYS A 6 -16.05 -7.71 -5.51
CA LYS A 6 -16.60 -8.48 -6.64
C LYS A 6 -16.13 -7.98 -8.02
N ARG A 7 -15.70 -6.72 -8.12
CA ARG A 7 -15.15 -6.09 -9.33
C ARG A 7 -13.88 -5.32 -9.00
N GLY A 8 -12.95 -5.29 -9.95
CA GLY A 8 -11.63 -4.69 -9.82
C GLY A 8 -10.52 -5.74 -9.88
N TRP A 9 -9.32 -5.32 -10.28
CA TRP A 9 -8.21 -6.23 -10.58
C TRP A 9 -7.23 -6.40 -9.39
N GLY A 10 -7.44 -5.65 -8.31
CA GLY A 10 -6.60 -5.77 -7.10
C GLY A 10 -5.13 -5.37 -7.32
N LEU A 11 -4.85 -4.53 -8.32
CA LEU A 11 -3.48 -4.16 -8.70
C LEU A 11 -2.98 -2.89 -7.98
N GLY A 12 -3.87 -2.09 -7.38
CA GLY A 12 -3.52 -0.79 -6.82
C GLY A 12 -2.40 -0.83 -5.77
N LEU A 13 -2.50 -1.73 -4.78
CA LEU A 13 -1.49 -1.82 -3.72
C LEU A 13 -0.15 -2.36 -4.24
N SER A 14 -0.17 -3.29 -5.20
CA SER A 14 1.05 -3.79 -5.85
C SER A 14 1.77 -2.67 -6.62
N LEU A 15 1.02 -1.84 -7.35
CA LEU A 15 1.57 -0.69 -8.08
C LEU A 15 2.11 0.37 -7.12
N ALA A 16 1.35 0.71 -6.07
CA ALA A 16 1.79 1.68 -5.06
C ALA A 16 3.10 1.23 -4.38
N LYS A 17 3.23 -0.07 -4.08
CA LYS A 17 4.45 -0.64 -3.51
C LYS A 17 5.64 -0.48 -4.45
N ARG A 18 5.49 -0.82 -5.73
CA ARG A 18 6.54 -0.60 -6.75
C ARG A 18 6.94 0.88 -6.82
N ILE A 19 5.97 1.80 -6.88
CA ILE A 19 6.26 3.23 -6.98
C ILE A 19 7.08 3.72 -5.78
N VAL A 20 6.67 3.36 -4.56
CA VAL A 20 7.33 3.81 -3.34
C VAL A 20 8.71 3.16 -3.18
N GLU A 21 8.81 1.84 -3.33
CA GLU A 21 10.03 1.10 -3.02
C GLU A 21 11.04 1.10 -4.19
N GLU A 22 10.58 0.83 -5.41
CA GLU A 22 11.49 0.67 -6.57
C GLU A 22 11.89 2.03 -7.15
N TYR A 23 10.97 2.99 -7.26
CA TYR A 23 11.25 4.28 -7.93
C TYR A 23 11.66 5.39 -6.97
N HIS A 24 11.17 5.41 -5.74
CA HIS A 24 11.48 6.46 -4.76
C HIS A 24 12.38 5.96 -3.62
N HIS A 25 12.77 4.68 -3.62
CA HIS A 25 13.59 4.06 -2.58
C HIS A 25 13.07 4.31 -1.15
N GLY A 26 11.75 4.47 -1.05
CA GLY A 26 11.01 4.66 0.19
C GLY A 26 10.54 3.33 0.77
N LYS A 27 9.58 3.40 1.69
CA LYS A 27 8.95 2.24 2.34
C LYS A 27 7.44 2.41 2.41
N ILE A 28 6.69 1.34 2.19
CA ILE A 28 5.24 1.29 2.41
C ILE A 28 4.86 0.04 3.21
N TRP A 29 4.05 0.19 4.26
CA TRP A 29 3.60 -0.94 5.07
C TRP A 29 2.28 -0.64 5.79
N VAL A 30 1.66 -1.68 6.35
CA VAL A 30 0.50 -1.54 7.23
C VAL A 30 0.96 -1.04 8.59
N LYS A 31 0.55 0.17 8.97
CA LYS A 31 0.85 0.77 10.28
C LYS A 31 -0.02 0.16 11.37
N SER A 32 -1.31 -0.02 11.08
CA SER A 32 -2.27 -0.62 12.00
C SER A 32 -3.45 -1.17 11.21
N THR A 33 -4.07 -2.21 11.74
CA THR A 33 -5.31 -2.76 11.21
C THR A 33 -6.12 -3.36 12.34
N GLU A 34 -7.41 -3.11 12.32
CA GLU A 34 -8.34 -3.68 13.29
C GLU A 34 -9.67 -3.99 12.60
N ILE A 35 -10.22 -5.16 12.91
CA ILE A 35 -11.50 -5.64 12.35
C ILE A 35 -12.59 -4.66 12.78
N GLY A 36 -13.43 -4.25 11.83
CA GLY A 36 -14.53 -3.30 12.07
C GLY A 36 -14.12 -1.83 12.18
N HIS A 37 -12.82 -1.51 12.27
CA HIS A 37 -12.32 -0.14 12.42
C HIS A 37 -11.61 0.38 11.18
N GLY A 38 -10.82 -0.49 10.53
CA GLY A 38 -10.13 -0.18 9.28
C GLY A 38 -8.64 -0.50 9.31
N THR A 39 -7.95 -0.04 8.27
CA THR A 39 -6.52 -0.30 8.05
C THR A 39 -5.83 1.02 7.69
N THR A 40 -4.71 1.30 8.34
CA THR A 40 -3.86 2.45 8.05
C THR A 40 -2.57 1.99 7.38
N PHE A 41 -2.25 2.55 6.22
CA PHE A 41 -0.95 2.39 5.58
C PHE A 41 -0.04 3.57 5.91
N ARG A 42 1.25 3.30 6.09
CA ARG A 42 2.28 4.32 6.25
C ARG A 42 3.25 4.26 5.10
N ILE A 43 3.63 5.44 4.62
CA ILE A 43 4.59 5.64 3.55
C ILE A 43 5.70 6.55 4.09
N GLU A 44 6.95 6.16 3.90
CA GLU A 44 8.12 6.99 4.18
C GLU A 44 8.93 7.17 2.90
N LEU A 45 9.27 8.41 2.60
CA LEU A 45 10.10 8.80 1.45
C LEU A 45 11.38 9.42 1.97
N LYS A 46 12.48 9.23 1.25
CA LYS A 46 13.73 9.89 1.57
C LYS A 46 13.60 11.38 1.23
N LYS A 47 14.15 12.24 2.09
CA LYS A 47 14.30 13.65 1.79
C LYS A 47 15.53 13.80 0.89
N GLU A 48 15.42 14.64 -0.13
CA GLU A 48 16.56 15.06 -0.96
C GLU A 48 17.59 15.83 -0.14
#